data_AF-A0A9E3BGR4-F1
#
_entry.id   AF-A0A9E3BGR4-F1
#
_cell.length_a   1.000
_cell.length_b   1.000
_cell.length_c   1.000
_cell.angle_alpha   90.00
_cell.angle_beta   90.00
_cell.angle_gamma   90.00
#
_symmetry.space_group_name_H-M   'P 1'
#
loop_
_entity.id
_entity.type
_entity.pdbx_description
1 polymer ?
#
loop_
_entity_poly.entity_id
_entity_poly.type
_entity_poly.pdbx_seq_one_letter_code
_entity_poly.pdbx_strand_id
1 'polypeptide(L)' 'HMCLGMHLARMETRVMLNSLLDRAANLALMTDDGTGEESKIVGLTFRSPNKLPVTFNPAS' A
#
# COMPACT_ATOMS: atom_id res chain seq x y z
N HIS A 1 -17.95 17.67 -11.08
CA HIS A 1 -16.58 17.89 -11.61
C HIS A 1 -15.85 16.57 -11.66
N MET A 2 -15.05 16.35 -12.72
CA MET A 2 -14.17 15.20 -12.80
C MET A 2 -12.83 15.51 -12.14
N CYS A 3 -12.20 14.51 -11.52
CA CYS A 3 -10.87 14.67 -10.94
C CYS A 3 -9.85 14.92 -12.05
N LEU A 4 -9.27 16.13 -12.07
CA LEU A 4 -8.23 16.49 -13.03
C LEU A 4 -7.02 15.54 -12.95
N GLY A 5 -6.72 15.03 -11.74
CA GLY A 5 -5.62 14.09 -11.50
C GLY A 5 -5.93 12.62 -11.81
N MET A 6 -7.11 12.28 -12.32
CA MET A 6 -7.52 10.87 -12.50
C MET A 6 -6.52 10.06 -13.33
N HIS A 7 -6.00 10.64 -14.42
CA HIS A 7 -5.07 9.95 -15.29
C HIS A 7 -3.70 9.76 -14.64
N LEU A 8 -3.23 10.75 -13.90
CA LEU A 8 -1.97 10.66 -13.17
C LEU A 8 -2.06 9.62 -12.04
N ALA A 9 -3.10 9.68 -11.20
CA ALA A 9 -3.32 8.71 -10.13
C ALA A 9 -3.37 7.27 -10.67
N ARG A 10 -3.97 7.08 -11.85
CA ARG A 10 -3.99 5.78 -12.53
C ARG A 10 -2.60 5.34 -13.00
N MET A 11 -1.79 6.26 -13.54
CA MET A 11 -0.42 5.97 -13.94
C MET A 11 0.43 5.59 -12.71
N GLU A 12 0.38 6.40 -11.65
CA GLU A 12 1.12 6.19 -10.41
C GLU A 12 0.80 4.82 -9.81
N THR A 13 -0.50 4.49 -9.68
CA THR A 13 -0.94 3.20 -9.15
C THR A 13 -0.42 2.04 -10.02
N ARG A 14 -0.46 2.18 -11.34
CA ARG A 14 0.02 1.13 -12.26
C ARG A 14 1.52 0.89 -12.14
N VAL A 15 2.31 1.96 -12.16
CA VAL A 15 3.78 1.87 -12.06
C VAL A 15 4.19 1.35 -10.68
N MET A 16 3.58 1.86 -9.61
CA MET A 16 3.83 1.42 -8.24
C MET A 16 3.52 -0.07 -8.06
N LEU A 17 2.34 -0.53 -8.48
CA LEU A 17 1.95 -1.93 -8.30
C LEU A 17 2.82 -2.88 -9.12
N ASN A 18 3.14 -2.56 -10.37
CA ASN A 18 4.05 -3.37 -11.16
C ASN A 18 5.43 -3.46 -10.50
N SER A 19 6.03 -2.31 -10.17
CA SER A 19 7.35 -2.31 -9.53
C SER A 19 7.37 -3.05 -8.19
N LEU A 20 6.28 -2.99 -7.41
CA LEU A 20 6.19 -3.71 -6.14
C LEU A 20 6.10 -5.21 -6.38
N LEU A 21 5.17 -5.65 -7.22
CA LEU A 21 4.88 -7.08 -7.44
C LEU A 21 5.96 -7.80 -8.25
N ASP A 22 6.69 -7.11 -9.11
CA ASP A 22 7.81 -7.68 -9.86
C ASP A 22 9.04 -7.93 -8.97
N ARG A 23 9.17 -7.20 -7.84
CA ARG A 23 10.38 -7.21 -6.99
C ARG A 23 10.18 -7.85 -5.63
N ALA A 24 9.00 -7.71 -5.03
CA ALA A 24 8.69 -8.24 -3.71
C ALA A 24 8.08 -9.65 -3.83
N ALA A 25 8.93 -10.68 -3.75
CA ALA A 25 8.46 -12.06 -3.77
C ALA A 25 7.79 -12.44 -2.43
N ASN A 26 6.75 -13.27 -2.50
CA ASN A 26 5.99 -13.75 -1.33
C ASN A 26 5.45 -12.62 -0.44
N LEU A 27 4.98 -11.53 -1.06
CA LEU A 27 4.35 -10.41 -0.35
C LEU A 27 3.09 -10.88 0.39
N ALA A 28 3.06 -10.71 1.70
CA ALA A 28 1.92 -11.07 2.54
C ALA A 28 1.67 -10.02 3.63
N LEU A 29 0.40 -9.83 4.00
CA LEU A 29 0.02 -8.98 5.14
C LEU A 29 0.40 -9.65 6.46
N MET A 30 0.84 -8.84 7.42
CA MET A 30 1.08 -9.26 8.79
C MET A 30 -0.06 -8.79 9.68
N THR A 31 -0.46 -9.62 10.65
CA THR A 31 -1.50 -9.24 11.64
C THR A 31 -0.93 -8.42 12.80
N ASP A 32 0.37 -8.56 13.07
CA ASP A 32 1.11 -7.82 14.10
C ASP A 32 2.57 -7.66 13.62
N ASP A 33 3.13 -6.46 13.81
CA ASP A 33 4.53 -6.13 13.51
C ASP A 33 5.35 -5.84 14.78
N GLY A 34 4.81 -6.16 15.97
CA GLY A 34 5.49 -6.03 17.26
C GLY A 34 5.55 -4.60 17.81
N THR A 35 4.95 -3.62 17.11
CA THR A 35 4.93 -2.22 17.56
C THR A 35 3.81 -1.92 18.58
N GLY A 36 2.85 -2.84 18.73
CA GLY A 36 1.65 -2.63 19.55
C GLY A 36 0.62 -1.67 18.93
N GLU A 37 0.87 -1.13 17.74
CA GLU A 37 -0.08 -0.27 17.02
C GLU A 37 -0.91 -1.11 16.03
N GLU A 38 -2.24 -1.08 16.16
CA GLU A 38 -3.14 -1.75 15.24
C GLU A 38 -3.20 -1.06 13.87
N SER A 39 -3.26 -1.87 12.80
CA SER A 39 -3.66 -1.39 11.47
C SER A 39 -5.16 -1.13 11.46
N LYS A 40 -5.56 0.13 11.28
CA LYS A 40 -6.96 0.55 11.26
C LYS A 40 -7.18 1.67 10.27
N ILE A 41 -8.39 1.73 9.72
CA ILE A 41 -8.76 2.83 8.83
C ILE A 41 -8.94 4.10 9.65
N VAL A 42 -8.16 5.12 9.32
CA VAL A 42 -8.19 6.44 9.95
C VAL A 42 -8.63 7.50 8.94
N GLY A 43 -8.88 8.72 9.43
CA GLY A 43 -9.34 9.85 8.63
C GLY A 43 -10.86 9.89 8.45
N LEU A 44 -11.39 11.12 8.28
CA LEU A 44 -12.82 11.36 8.05
C LEU A 44 -13.12 11.57 6.56
N THR A 45 -12.33 12.43 5.89
CA THR A 45 -12.52 12.77 4.48
C THR A 45 -11.73 11.85 3.54
N PHE A 46 -10.46 11.59 3.86
CA PHE A 46 -9.61 10.63 3.15
C PHE A 46 -9.34 9.46 4.08
N ARG A 47 -9.92 8.31 3.73
CA ARG A 47 -9.87 7.10 4.56
C ARG A 47 -8.80 6.15 4.03
N SER A 48 -7.83 5.83 4.87
CA SER A 48 -6.79 4.85 4.58
C SER A 48 -6.32 4.17 5.88
N PRO A 49 -5.67 3.01 5.81
CA PRO A 49 -4.96 2.47 6.96
C PRO A 49 -3.90 3.47 7.46
N ASN A 50 -3.71 3.56 8.78
CA ASN A 50 -2.55 4.24 9.39
C ASN A 50 -1.22 3.52 9.08
N LYS A 51 -1.28 2.21 8.88
CA LYS A 51 -0.15 1.33 8.54
C LYS A 51 -0.65 0.08 7.81
N LEU A 52 0.21 -0.53 7.00
CA LEU A 52 -0.06 -1.80 6.31
C LEU A 52 1.17 -2.72 6.46
N PRO A 53 1.32 -3.40 7.61
CA PRO A 53 2.49 -4.24 7.85
C PRO A 53 2.50 -5.45 6.91
N VAL A 54 3.65 -5.72 6.31
CA VAL A 54 3.85 -6.77 5.31
C VAL A 54 5.18 -7.49 5.52
N THR A 55 5.24 -8.74 5.06
CA THR A 55 6.48 -9.49 4.87
C THR A 55 6.71 -9.75 3.39
N PHE A 56 7.97 -9.89 2.98
CA PHE A 56 8.38 -10.24 1.62
C PHE A 56 9.81 -10.79 1.64
N ASN A 57 10.15 -11.58 0.63
CA ASN A 57 11.52 -11.98 0.39
C ASN A 57 12.26 -10.86 -0.35
N PRO A 58 13.50 -10.50 0.07
CA PRO A 58 14.28 -9.48 -0.62
C PRO A 58 14.56 -9.89 -2.07
N ALA A 59 14.47 -8.93 -2.99
CA ALA A 59 14.91 -9.12 -4.37
C ALA A 59 16.41 -9.46 -4.38
N SER A 60 16.78 -10.51 -5.11
CA SER A 60 18.19 -10.82 -5.41
C SER A 60 18.77 -9.87 -6.45
#